data_AF-A0A9D5JH17-F1
#
_entry.id   AF-A0A9D5JH17-F1
#
_cell.length_a   1.000
_cell.length_b   1.000
_cell.length_c   1.000
_cell.angle_alpha   90.00
_cell.angle_beta   90.00
_cell.angle_gamma   90.00
#
_symmetry.space_group_name_H-M   'P 1'
#
loop_
_entity.id
_entity.type
_entity.pdbx_description
1 polymer ?
#
loop_
_entity_poly.entity_id
_entity_poly.type
_entity_poly.pdbx_seq_one_letter_code
_entity_poly.pdbx_strand_id
1 'polypeptide(L)'
;MNDVIVAIIVSSILTILLALIQISADSKSPDIRGTLTLSFAFYILVMMIGNIITTLLSVSIVDNYMTKKDDTNEINQLFLIGPIWIWYSFFGVFGFEAIIQKINITFFNQGVLSINDWLTKAKRAATAAALEKVVELSFEHTQKLAKQLAETKDTSDIHTFALVKLGDDKYNEVMSLINGNPNIDVDQYLSYLLSEQFPKEVRAEVKAE
;
A
#
# COMPACT_ATOMS: atom_id res chain seq x y z
N MET A 1 2.73 -34.56 -4.00
CA MET A 1 2.72 -33.62 -5.15
C MET A 1 1.61 -32.57 -5.04
N ASN A 2 0.38 -32.96 -4.66
CA ASN A 2 -0.73 -32.01 -4.49
C ASN A 2 -0.46 -30.96 -3.38
N ASP A 3 0.07 -31.39 -2.24
CA ASP A 3 0.35 -30.48 -1.11
C ASP A 3 1.39 -29.41 -1.41
N VAL A 4 2.40 -29.72 -2.23
CA VAL A 4 3.43 -28.76 -2.63
C VAL A 4 2.85 -27.69 -3.54
N ILE A 5 1.97 -28.07 -4.48
CA ILE A 5 1.28 -27.12 -5.37
C ILE A 5 0.38 -26.21 -4.55
N VAL A 6 -0.42 -26.78 -3.63
CA VAL A 6 -1.27 -26.00 -2.72
C VAL A 6 -0.42 -25.05 -1.87
N ALA A 7 0.72 -25.52 -1.36
CA ALA A 7 1.63 -24.70 -0.57
C ALA A 7 2.20 -23.51 -1.36
N ILE A 8 2.56 -23.71 -2.63
CA ILE A 8 3.02 -22.64 -3.52
C ILE A 8 1.92 -21.59 -3.74
N ILE A 9 0.69 -22.04 -3.99
CA ILE A 9 -0.47 -21.14 -4.18
C ILE A 9 -0.69 -20.30 -2.90
N VAL A 10 -0.75 -20.96 -1.75
CA VAL A 10 -0.96 -20.29 -0.45
C VAL A 10 0.19 -19.34 -0.12
N SER A 11 1.45 -19.75 -0.39
CA SER A 11 2.64 -18.91 -0.22
C SER A 11 2.58 -17.66 -1.11
N SER A 12 2.13 -17.80 -2.36
CA SER A 12 1.95 -16.67 -3.27
C SER A 12 0.88 -15.70 -2.77
N ILE A 13 -0.26 -16.20 -2.29
CA ILE A 13 -1.32 -15.38 -1.68
C ILE A 13 -0.80 -14.63 -0.45
N LEU A 14 -0.11 -15.32 0.46
CA LEU A 14 0.50 -14.71 1.64
C LEU A 14 1.53 -13.63 1.26
N THR A 15 2.33 -13.88 0.22
CA THR A 15 3.30 -12.91 -0.30
C THR A 15 2.62 -11.62 -0.76
N ILE A 16 1.55 -11.74 -1.54
CA ILE A 16 0.77 -10.59 -2.04
C ILE A 16 0.17 -9.82 -0.86
N LEU A 17 -0.45 -10.53 0.09
CA LEU A 17 -1.07 -9.92 1.28
C LEU A 17 -0.04 -9.17 2.13
N LEU A 18 1.11 -9.78 2.41
CA LEU A 18 2.19 -9.13 3.17
C LEU A 18 2.73 -7.90 2.43
N ALA A 19 2.96 -7.99 1.12
CA ALA A 19 3.40 -6.86 0.33
C ALA A 19 2.37 -5.72 0.33
N LEU A 20 1.07 -6.03 0.18
CA LEU A 20 -0.01 -5.04 0.28
C LEU A 20 0.00 -4.34 1.64
N ILE A 21 0.05 -5.11 2.73
CA ILE A 21 0.05 -4.56 4.10
C ILE A 21 1.27 -3.68 4.33
N GLN A 22 2.47 -4.14 3.96
CA GLN A 22 3.70 -3.38 4.16
C GLN A 22 3.70 -2.06 3.38
N ILE A 23 3.34 -2.09 2.09
CA ILE A 23 3.34 -0.88 1.26
C ILE A 23 2.21 0.06 1.66
N SER A 24 1.01 -0.45 1.98
CA SER A 24 -0.10 0.38 2.47
C SER A 24 0.24 1.06 3.80
N ALA A 25 0.86 0.33 4.73
CA ALA A 25 1.31 0.89 6.01
C ALA A 25 2.38 1.98 5.81
N ASP A 26 3.39 1.71 4.97
CA ASP A 26 4.51 2.65 4.75
C ASP A 26 4.08 3.88 3.94
N SER A 27 3.14 3.74 3.00
CA SER A 27 2.59 4.86 2.22
C SER A 27 1.48 5.63 2.94
N LYS A 28 1.02 5.14 4.11
CA LYS A 28 -0.16 5.65 4.83
C LYS A 28 -1.39 5.74 3.92
N SER A 29 -1.49 4.90 2.90
CA SER A 29 -2.59 4.92 1.94
C SER A 29 -3.82 4.24 2.56
N PRO A 30 -4.96 4.95 2.71
CA PRO A 30 -6.21 4.33 3.10
C PRO A 30 -6.84 3.50 1.97
N ASP A 31 -6.41 3.70 0.70
CA ASP A 31 -6.95 2.98 -0.47
C ASP A 31 -5.91 2.02 -1.07
N ILE A 32 -6.32 0.77 -1.27
CA ILE A 32 -5.54 -0.29 -1.92
C ILE A 32 -5.24 0.09 -3.38
N ARG A 33 -6.12 0.84 -4.06
CA ARG A 33 -5.92 1.23 -5.47
C ARG A 33 -4.68 2.11 -5.66
N GLY A 34 -4.37 2.94 -4.68
CA GLY A 34 -3.14 3.74 -4.64
C GLY A 34 -1.89 2.86 -4.51
N THR A 35 -2.01 1.70 -3.87
CA THR A 35 -0.90 0.75 -3.66
C THR A 35 -0.56 -0.07 -4.92
N LEU A 36 -1.55 -0.31 -5.79
CA LEU A 36 -1.37 -1.09 -7.02
C LEU A 36 -0.66 -0.28 -8.11
N THR A 37 0.67 -0.32 -8.10
CA THR A 37 1.56 0.31 -9.09
C THR A 37 2.43 -0.72 -9.83
N LEU A 38 3.10 -0.31 -10.91
CA LEU A 38 4.03 -1.18 -11.61
C LEU A 38 5.22 -1.57 -10.70
N SER A 39 5.72 -0.63 -9.90
CA SER A 39 6.79 -0.88 -8.92
C SER A 39 6.35 -1.87 -7.83
N PHE A 40 5.08 -1.83 -7.43
CA PHE A 40 4.48 -2.84 -6.55
C PHE A 40 4.48 -4.23 -7.18
N ALA A 41 4.11 -4.35 -8.46
CA ALA A 41 4.15 -5.63 -9.17
C ALA A 41 5.58 -6.20 -9.25
N PHE A 42 6.58 -5.35 -9.50
CA PHE A 42 7.99 -5.77 -9.50
C PHE A 42 8.45 -6.26 -8.12
N TYR A 43 8.09 -5.52 -7.06
CA TYR A 43 8.40 -5.91 -5.68
C TYR A 43 7.78 -7.28 -5.33
N ILE A 44 6.50 -7.49 -5.66
CA ILE A 44 5.83 -8.79 -5.45
C ILE A 44 6.51 -9.89 -6.24
N LEU A 45 6.91 -9.66 -7.49
CA LEU A 45 7.56 -10.68 -8.32
C LEU A 45 8.83 -11.21 -7.66
N VAL A 46 9.69 -10.31 -7.16
CA VAL A 46 10.92 -10.69 -6.46
C VAL A 46 10.61 -11.48 -5.19
N MET A 47 9.66 -11.02 -4.39
CA MET A 47 9.22 -11.71 -3.17
C MET A 47 8.62 -13.10 -3.47
N MET A 48 7.81 -13.23 -4.51
CA MET A 48 7.18 -14.49 -4.89
C MET A 48 8.22 -15.53 -5.32
N ILE A 49 9.22 -15.14 -6.12
CA ILE A 49 10.30 -16.06 -6.52
C ILE A 49 11.03 -16.56 -5.28
N GLY A 50 11.40 -15.66 -4.38
CA GLY A 50 12.05 -16.00 -3.12
C GLY A 50 11.23 -16.96 -2.26
N ASN A 51 9.96 -16.62 -2.04
CA ASN A 51 9.04 -17.40 -1.23
C ASN A 51 8.72 -18.77 -1.85
N ILE A 52 8.67 -18.89 -3.18
CA ILE A 52 8.51 -20.20 -3.85
C ILE A 52 9.73 -21.08 -3.61
N ILE A 53 10.95 -20.54 -3.78
CA ILE A 53 12.19 -21.29 -3.57
C ILE A 53 12.27 -21.79 -2.13
N THR A 54 12.00 -20.92 -1.15
CA THR A 54 12.03 -21.33 0.26
C THR A 54 10.88 -22.25 0.64
N THR A 55 9.70 -22.11 0.02
CA THR A 55 8.60 -23.08 0.18
C THR A 55 9.05 -24.46 -0.30
N LEU A 56 9.72 -24.56 -1.45
CA LEU A 56 10.26 -25.82 -1.96
C LEU A 56 11.34 -26.40 -1.03
N LEU A 57 12.24 -25.56 -0.51
CA LEU A 57 13.25 -25.99 0.47
C LEU A 57 12.63 -26.43 1.80
N SER A 58 11.53 -25.81 2.21
CA SER A 58 10.84 -26.14 3.45
C SER A 58 10.24 -27.54 3.43
N VAL A 59 9.92 -28.09 2.25
CA VAL A 59 9.40 -29.45 2.10
C VAL A 59 10.35 -30.45 2.75
N SER A 60 11.63 -30.43 2.39
CA SER A 60 12.62 -31.34 2.97
C SER A 60 12.79 -31.16 4.48
N ILE A 61 12.68 -29.92 4.97
CA ILE A 61 12.80 -29.63 6.40
C ILE A 61 11.61 -30.21 7.15
N VAL A 62 10.39 -29.82 6.73
CA VAL A 62 9.14 -30.21 7.38
C VAL A 62 8.91 -31.72 7.27
N ASP A 63 9.17 -32.35 6.12
CA ASP A 63 9.09 -33.80 5.95
C ASP A 63 10.02 -34.52 6.92
N ASN A 64 11.27 -34.07 7.06
CA ASN A 64 12.22 -34.68 7.99
C ASN A 64 11.81 -34.56 9.46
N TYR A 65 11.04 -33.53 9.84
CA TYR A 65 10.52 -33.37 11.20
C TYR A 65 9.18 -34.10 11.42
N MET A 66 8.36 -34.24 10.37
CA MET A 66 7.06 -34.90 10.43
C MET A 66 7.16 -36.43 10.28
N THR A 67 8.07 -36.95 9.45
CA THR A 67 8.22 -38.40 9.19
C THR A 67 9.11 -39.12 10.20
N LYS A 68 9.87 -38.40 11.05
CA LYS A 68 10.70 -39.01 12.11
C LYS A 68 9.90 -39.55 13.30
N LYS A 69 8.59 -39.74 13.13
CA LYS A 69 7.61 -39.87 14.20
C LYS A 69 6.71 -41.10 14.04
N ASP A 70 7.32 -42.27 13.96
CA ASP A 70 6.56 -43.53 14.04
C ASP A 70 7.08 -44.53 15.09
N ASP A 71 8.27 -44.33 15.69
CA ASP A 71 8.87 -45.38 16.55
C ASP A 71 8.75 -45.16 18.07
N THR A 72 8.27 -44.01 18.56
CA THR A 72 8.11 -43.80 20.01
C THR A 72 6.83 -43.05 20.35
N ASN A 73 5.91 -43.77 21.00
CA ASN A 73 4.64 -43.31 21.56
C ASN A 73 4.81 -42.35 22.76
N GLU A 74 5.66 -41.33 22.64
CA GLU A 74 5.74 -40.26 23.64
C GLU A 74 5.35 -38.92 23.03
N ILE A 75 4.29 -38.38 23.63
CA ILE A 75 3.57 -37.15 23.30
C ILE A 75 4.45 -35.95 23.68
N ASN A 76 5.53 -35.75 22.93
CA ASN A 76 6.18 -34.45 22.78
C ASN A 76 5.92 -33.95 21.34
N GLN A 77 4.65 -34.03 20.90
CA GLN A 77 4.12 -33.45 19.65
C GLN A 77 3.59 -32.04 19.88
N LEU A 78 4.39 -31.14 20.48
CA LEU A 78 4.23 -29.75 20.07
C LEU A 78 4.87 -29.69 18.67
N PHE A 79 4.12 -29.36 17.62
CA PHE A 79 4.41 -28.08 16.94
C PHE A 79 3.62 -27.79 15.66
N LEU A 80 2.96 -28.75 15.00
CA LEU A 80 2.35 -28.47 13.68
C LEU A 80 0.97 -29.13 13.50
N ILE A 81 -0.04 -28.66 14.25
CA ILE A 81 -1.43 -29.11 14.07
C ILE A 81 -1.98 -28.47 12.80
N GLY A 82 -2.33 -29.30 11.81
CA GLY A 82 -3.01 -28.85 10.59
C GLY A 82 -2.44 -29.47 9.32
N PRO A 83 -3.01 -29.13 8.15
CA PRO A 83 -2.55 -29.63 6.87
C PRO A 83 -1.07 -29.26 6.60
N ILE A 84 -0.30 -30.23 6.10
CA ILE A 84 1.16 -30.07 5.92
C ILE A 84 1.52 -28.93 4.96
N TRP A 85 0.67 -28.66 3.97
CA TRP A 85 0.85 -27.56 3.02
C TRP A 85 0.82 -26.18 3.68
N ILE A 86 0.12 -25.99 4.80
CA ILE A 86 0.15 -24.72 5.56
C ILE A 86 1.56 -24.47 6.07
N TRP A 87 2.20 -25.51 6.58
CA TRP A 87 3.53 -25.40 7.18
C TRP A 87 4.61 -25.19 6.12
N TYR A 88 4.49 -25.85 4.96
CA TYR A 88 5.34 -25.54 3.81
C TYR A 88 5.24 -24.05 3.42
N SER A 89 4.02 -23.52 3.29
CA SER A 89 3.84 -22.10 2.95
C SER A 89 4.37 -21.17 4.04
N PHE A 90 4.07 -21.47 5.30
CA PHE A 90 4.49 -20.66 6.45
C PHE A 90 6.02 -20.58 6.52
N PHE A 91 6.69 -21.72 6.58
CA PHE A 91 8.15 -21.76 6.63
C PHE A 91 8.79 -21.26 5.33
N GLY A 92 8.12 -21.37 4.19
CA GLY A 92 8.54 -20.72 2.95
C GLY A 92 8.59 -19.21 3.10
N VAL A 93 7.45 -18.58 3.37
CA VAL A 93 7.32 -17.11 3.44
C VAL A 93 8.20 -16.51 4.54
N PHE A 94 8.13 -17.04 5.77
CA PHE A 94 8.91 -16.53 6.89
C PHE A 94 10.38 -16.96 6.83
N GLY A 95 10.67 -18.13 6.24
CA GLY A 95 12.03 -18.59 6.02
C GLY A 95 12.78 -17.71 5.04
N PHE A 96 12.14 -17.24 3.97
CA PHE A 96 12.74 -16.29 3.04
C PHE A 96 13.13 -14.98 3.70
N GLU A 97 12.24 -14.42 4.52
CA GLU A 97 12.50 -13.21 5.30
C GLU A 97 13.72 -13.40 6.22
N ALA A 98 13.76 -14.53 6.96
CA ALA A 98 14.88 -14.85 7.84
C ALA A 98 16.20 -15.09 7.07
N ILE A 99 16.11 -15.68 5.88
CA ILE A 99 17.25 -15.91 4.98
C ILE A 99 17.78 -14.56 4.48
N ILE A 100 16.93 -13.68 3.93
CA ILE A 100 17.36 -12.35 3.45
C ILE A 100 18.02 -11.53 4.55
N GLN A 101 17.50 -11.58 5.78
CA GLN A 101 18.07 -10.83 6.90
C GLN A 101 19.47 -11.31 7.31
N LYS A 102 19.79 -12.59 7.09
CA LYS A 102 21.06 -13.20 7.50
C LYS A 102 22.06 -13.38 6.36
N ILE A 103 21.57 -13.43 5.12
CA ILE A 103 22.38 -13.64 3.94
C ILE A 103 22.90 -12.29 3.44
N ASN A 104 24.12 -11.95 3.88
CA ASN A 104 24.91 -10.87 3.29
C ASN A 104 25.69 -11.41 2.08
N ILE A 105 24.98 -12.01 1.10
CA ILE A 105 25.61 -12.40 -0.18
C ILE A 105 25.80 -11.10 -0.98
N THR A 106 27.00 -10.55 -0.90
CA THR A 106 27.53 -9.65 -1.92
C THR A 106 27.74 -10.45 -3.20
N PHE A 107 26.91 -10.24 -4.20
CA PHE A 107 27.17 -10.77 -5.53
C PHE A 107 28.43 -10.08 -6.07
N PHE A 108 29.41 -10.87 -6.49
CA PHE A 108 30.59 -10.48 -7.28
C PHE A 108 31.78 -9.77 -6.62
N ASN A 109 31.98 -9.75 -5.29
CA ASN A 109 33.16 -9.11 -4.64
C ASN A 109 33.45 -7.64 -5.06
N GLN A 110 32.60 -7.07 -5.90
CA GLN A 110 32.47 -5.68 -6.27
C GLN A 110 31.21 -5.24 -5.55
N GLY A 111 31.20 -4.06 -4.91
CA GLY A 111 30.15 -3.58 -4.00
C GLY A 111 28.76 -3.39 -4.64
N VAL A 112 28.22 -4.44 -5.24
CA VAL A 112 26.92 -4.53 -5.87
C VAL A 112 26.00 -5.12 -4.81
N LEU A 113 25.26 -4.21 -4.17
CA LEU A 113 24.02 -4.36 -3.40
C LEU A 113 23.63 -5.80 -3.03
N SER A 114 23.53 -6.07 -1.72
CA SER A 114 22.99 -7.32 -1.20
C SER A 114 21.55 -7.56 -1.68
N ILE A 115 21.07 -8.81 -1.65
CA ILE A 115 19.65 -9.12 -1.95
C ILE A 115 18.72 -8.26 -1.08
N ASN A 116 19.08 -8.04 0.18
CA ASN A 116 18.34 -7.16 1.08
C ASN A 116 18.32 -5.70 0.60
N ASP A 117 19.42 -5.18 0.04
CA ASP A 117 19.46 -3.83 -0.51
C ASP A 117 18.58 -3.70 -1.76
N TRP A 118 18.60 -4.71 -2.64
CA TRP A 118 17.70 -4.78 -3.79
C TRP A 118 16.24 -4.82 -3.36
N LEU A 119 15.92 -5.65 -2.37
CA LEU A 119 14.58 -5.76 -1.81
C LEU A 119 14.12 -4.43 -1.20
N THR A 120 14.99 -3.79 -0.42
CA THR A 120 14.73 -2.50 0.21
C THR A 120 14.52 -1.41 -0.84
N LYS A 121 15.31 -1.39 -1.92
CA LYS A 121 15.14 -0.45 -3.02
C LYS A 121 13.83 -0.68 -3.77
N ALA A 122 13.49 -1.93 -4.08
CA ALA A 122 12.22 -2.27 -4.72
C ALA A 122 11.03 -1.85 -3.84
N LYS A 123 11.09 -2.14 -2.53
CA LYS A 123 10.07 -1.72 -1.56
C LYS A 123 9.93 -0.20 -1.50
N ARG A 124 11.04 0.54 -1.43
CA ARG A 124 11.04 2.02 -1.43
C ARG A 124 10.44 2.59 -2.72
N ALA A 125 10.81 2.04 -3.87
CA ALA A 125 10.26 2.46 -5.16
C ALA A 125 8.75 2.18 -5.23
N ALA A 126 8.30 1.02 -4.76
CA ALA A 126 6.87 0.69 -4.67
C ALA A 126 6.12 1.63 -3.72
N THR A 127 6.71 1.96 -2.57
CA THR A 127 6.13 2.89 -1.58
C THR A 127 6.03 4.31 -2.14
N ALA A 128 7.08 4.79 -2.79
CA ALA A 128 7.10 6.12 -3.41
C ALA A 128 6.06 6.23 -4.52
N ALA A 129 5.99 5.24 -5.42
CA ALA A 129 4.99 5.20 -6.48
C ALA A 129 3.56 5.12 -5.92
N ALA A 130 3.36 4.36 -4.83
CA ALA A 130 2.07 4.29 -4.16
C ALA A 130 1.67 5.64 -3.56
N LEU A 131 2.61 6.34 -2.91
CA LEU A 131 2.38 7.66 -2.34
C LEU A 131 2.04 8.69 -3.44
N GLU A 132 2.79 8.70 -4.54
CA GLU A 132 2.54 9.57 -5.69
C GLU A 132 1.13 9.35 -6.26
N LYS A 133 0.74 8.08 -6.46
CA LYS A 133 -0.60 7.72 -6.94
C LYS A 133 -1.70 8.11 -5.96
N VAL A 134 -1.46 8.03 -4.65
CA VAL A 134 -2.43 8.47 -3.63
C VAL A 134 -2.61 9.99 -3.68
N VAL A 135 -1.52 10.75 -3.84
CA VAL A 135 -1.57 12.21 -3.99
C VAL A 135 -2.34 12.56 -5.26
N GLU A 136 -2.04 11.92 -6.38
CA GLU A 136 -2.75 12.10 -7.65
C GLU A 136 -4.26 11.83 -7.50
N LEU A 137 -4.65 10.66 -6.97
CA LEU A 137 -6.06 10.32 -6.75
C LEU A 137 -6.76 11.30 -5.80
N SER A 138 -6.07 11.78 -4.76
CA SER A 138 -6.62 12.78 -3.84
C SER A 138 -6.81 14.13 -4.52
N PHE A 139 -5.88 14.53 -5.38
CA PHE A 139 -5.96 15.76 -6.15
C PHE A 139 -7.10 15.69 -7.16
N GLU A 140 -7.21 14.59 -7.93
CA GLU A 140 -8.32 14.37 -8.87
C GLU A 140 -9.68 14.39 -8.17
N HIS A 141 -9.79 13.73 -7.01
CA HIS A 141 -11.02 13.72 -6.24
C HIS A 141 -11.38 15.14 -5.76
N THR A 142 -10.39 15.89 -5.26
CA THR A 142 -10.59 17.26 -4.77
C THR A 142 -10.99 18.18 -5.91
N GLN A 143 -10.32 18.10 -7.06
CA GLN A 143 -10.63 18.89 -8.24
C GLN A 143 -12.02 18.56 -8.80
N LYS A 144 -12.40 17.28 -8.81
CA LYS A 144 -13.75 16.85 -9.22
C LYS A 144 -14.81 17.42 -8.27
N LEU A 145 -14.58 17.35 -6.97
CA LEU A 145 -15.51 17.87 -5.97
C LEU A 145 -15.64 19.40 -6.07
N ALA A 146 -14.52 20.09 -6.29
CA ALA A 146 -14.48 21.54 -6.50
C ALA A 146 -15.27 21.95 -7.74
N LYS A 147 -15.06 21.22 -8.85
CA LYS A 147 -15.81 21.45 -10.09
C LYS A 147 -17.31 21.23 -9.88
N GLN A 148 -17.69 20.16 -9.19
CA GLN A 148 -19.10 19.91 -8.88
C GLN A 148 -19.69 21.03 -8.02
N LEU A 149 -18.97 21.53 -7.02
CA LEU A 149 -19.43 22.64 -6.21
C LEU A 149 -19.63 23.91 -7.05
N ALA A 150 -18.66 24.25 -7.90
CA ALA A 150 -18.73 25.41 -8.78
C ALA A 150 -19.83 25.32 -9.85
N GLU A 151 -20.18 24.10 -10.29
CA GLU A 151 -21.28 23.87 -11.24
C GLU A 151 -22.65 23.88 -10.57
N THR A 152 -22.72 23.57 -9.26
CA THR A 152 -23.98 23.46 -8.50
C THR A 152 -24.37 24.79 -7.88
N LYS A 153 -23.39 25.55 -7.35
CA LYS A 153 -23.64 26.80 -6.61
C LYS A 153 -23.36 28.03 -7.46
N ASP A 154 -24.20 29.05 -7.29
CA ASP A 154 -23.92 30.38 -7.80
C ASP A 154 -22.72 31.01 -7.06
N THR A 155 -22.03 31.94 -7.72
CA THR A 155 -20.88 32.69 -7.17
C THR A 155 -21.12 33.21 -5.75
N SER A 156 -22.29 33.84 -5.51
CA SER A 156 -22.63 34.39 -4.19
C SER A 156 -22.70 33.34 -3.08
N ASP A 157 -23.17 32.13 -3.40
CA ASP A 157 -23.30 31.03 -2.45
C ASP A 157 -21.93 30.43 -2.12
N ILE A 158 -21.05 30.32 -3.12
CA ILE A 158 -19.66 29.87 -2.93
C ILE A 158 -18.92 30.83 -1.99
N HIS A 159 -19.05 32.14 -2.21
CA HIS A 159 -18.45 33.16 -1.35
C HIS A 159 -19.00 33.13 0.08
N THR A 160 -20.32 32.99 0.24
CA THR A 160 -20.95 32.90 1.57
C THR A 160 -20.48 31.65 2.30
N PHE A 161 -20.46 30.51 1.61
CA PHE A 161 -19.99 29.25 2.17
C PHE A 161 -18.50 29.30 2.54
N ALA A 162 -17.67 29.93 1.69
CA ALA A 162 -16.26 30.19 1.96
C ALA A 162 -16.07 31.05 3.21
N LEU A 163 -16.81 32.14 3.34
CA LEU A 163 -16.73 33.04 4.49
C LEU A 163 -17.16 32.32 5.79
N VAL A 164 -18.23 31.53 5.75
CA VAL A 164 -18.71 30.77 6.92
C VAL A 164 -17.73 29.68 7.35
N LYS A 165 -17.07 28.99 6.40
CA LYS A 165 -16.20 27.84 6.71
C LYS A 165 -14.75 28.21 6.99
N LEU A 166 -14.21 29.16 6.24
CA LEU A 166 -12.83 29.62 6.42
C LEU A 166 -12.72 30.64 7.56
N GLY A 167 -13.80 31.38 7.84
CA GLY A 167 -13.80 32.54 8.73
C GLY A 167 -13.27 33.79 8.03
N ASP A 168 -13.61 34.95 8.59
CA ASP A 168 -13.33 36.27 7.98
C ASP A 168 -11.84 36.48 7.70
N ASP A 169 -10.96 36.14 8.65
CA ASP A 169 -9.52 36.39 8.53
C ASP A 169 -8.89 35.62 7.36
N LYS A 170 -9.14 34.30 7.29
CA LYS A 170 -8.61 33.42 6.22
C LYS A 170 -9.23 33.74 4.87
N TYR A 171 -10.53 34.04 4.84
CA TYR A 171 -11.22 34.40 3.60
C TYR A 171 -10.62 35.69 3.00
N ASN A 172 -10.40 36.72 3.84
CA ASN A 172 -9.79 37.97 3.39
C ASN A 172 -8.34 37.79 2.94
N GLU A 173 -7.56 36.93 3.60
CA GLU A 173 -6.20 36.56 3.16
C GLU A 173 -6.23 35.94 1.76
N VAL A 174 -7.12 34.96 1.54
CA VAL A 174 -7.29 34.29 0.24
C VAL A 174 -7.70 35.29 -0.85
N MET A 175 -8.69 36.15 -0.57
CA MET A 175 -9.12 37.17 -1.52
C MET A 175 -8.02 38.18 -1.84
N SER A 176 -7.15 38.53 -0.87
CA SER A 176 -5.98 39.38 -1.12
C SER A 176 -4.97 38.73 -2.07
N LEU A 177 -4.77 37.42 -1.97
CA LEU A 177 -3.86 36.68 -2.85
C LEU A 177 -4.42 36.59 -4.28
N ILE A 178 -5.73 36.35 -4.41
CA ILE A 178 -6.42 36.26 -5.70
C ILE A 178 -6.45 37.63 -6.40
N ASN A 179 -6.74 38.72 -5.67
CA ASN A 179 -6.72 40.07 -6.22
C ASN A 179 -5.34 40.50 -6.74
N GLY A 180 -4.26 39.89 -6.21
CA GLY A 180 -2.89 40.07 -6.70
C GLY A 180 -2.56 39.32 -7.99
N ASN A 181 -3.45 38.46 -8.50
CA ASN A 181 -3.22 37.64 -9.68
C ASN A 181 -4.47 37.52 -10.57
N PRO A 182 -4.57 38.31 -11.66
CA PRO A 182 -5.77 38.39 -12.50
C PRO A 182 -6.06 37.11 -13.31
N ASN A 183 -5.16 36.13 -13.31
CA ASN A 183 -5.35 34.86 -14.03
C ASN A 183 -6.05 33.79 -13.18
N ILE A 184 -6.35 34.06 -11.91
CA ILE A 184 -7.01 33.10 -11.01
C ILE A 184 -8.51 33.32 -11.11
N ASP A 185 -9.23 32.27 -11.50
CA ASP A 185 -10.68 32.21 -11.35
C ASP A 185 -11.02 32.06 -9.86
N VAL A 186 -11.70 33.08 -9.32
CA VAL A 186 -12.00 33.21 -7.89
C VAL A 186 -12.87 32.04 -7.42
N ASP A 187 -13.93 31.73 -8.17
CA ASP A 187 -14.93 30.73 -7.79
C ASP A 187 -14.33 29.33 -7.85
N GLN A 188 -13.52 29.08 -8.87
CA GLN A 188 -12.81 27.82 -9.03
C GLN A 188 -11.76 27.62 -7.92
N TYR A 189 -11.04 28.67 -7.54
CA TYR A 189 -10.04 28.61 -6.48
C TYR A 189 -10.68 28.43 -5.10
N LEU A 190 -11.74 29.17 -4.80
CA LEU A 190 -12.49 29.00 -3.54
C LEU A 190 -13.12 27.60 -3.45
N SER A 191 -13.72 27.11 -4.53
CA SER A 191 -14.29 25.76 -4.57
C SER A 191 -13.24 24.68 -4.37
N TYR A 192 -12.03 24.86 -4.91
CA TYR A 192 -10.90 23.98 -4.66
C TYR A 192 -10.49 23.99 -3.20
N LEU A 193 -10.25 25.18 -2.64
CA LEU A 193 -9.81 25.34 -1.25
C LEU A 193 -10.82 24.75 -0.25
N LEU A 194 -12.11 24.96 -0.50
CA LEU A 194 -13.20 24.39 0.28
C LEU A 194 -13.25 22.87 0.16
N SER A 195 -13.06 22.33 -1.04
CA SER A 195 -13.04 20.88 -1.28
C SER A 195 -11.84 20.20 -0.63
N GLU A 196 -10.71 20.91 -0.52
CA GLU A 196 -9.50 20.43 0.14
C GLU A 196 -9.64 20.44 1.67
N GLN A 197 -10.10 21.55 2.25
CA GLN A 197 -10.17 21.72 3.71
C GLN A 197 -11.43 21.10 4.35
N PHE A 198 -12.55 21.09 3.63
CA PHE A 198 -13.87 20.66 4.14
C PHE A 198 -14.59 19.69 3.17
N PRO A 199 -13.96 18.56 2.79
CA PRO A 199 -14.50 17.67 1.76
C PRO A 199 -15.84 17.02 2.13
N LYS A 200 -16.15 16.87 3.43
CA LYS A 200 -17.41 16.24 3.86
C LYS A 200 -18.59 17.21 3.72
N GLU A 201 -18.36 18.46 4.07
CA GLU A 201 -19.30 19.56 4.02
C GLU A 201 -19.61 19.92 2.57
N VAL A 202 -18.59 20.04 1.72
CA VAL A 202 -18.79 20.28 0.28
C VAL A 202 -19.60 19.15 -0.36
N ARG A 203 -19.33 17.88 -0.02
CA ARG A 203 -20.14 16.75 -0.50
C ARG A 203 -21.60 16.81 -0.02
N ALA A 204 -21.88 17.45 1.11
CA ALA A 204 -23.25 17.65 1.58
C ALA A 204 -23.94 18.73 0.77
N GLU A 205 -23.26 19.85 0.49
CA GLU A 205 -23.78 20.94 -0.35
C GLU A 205 -24.10 20.46 -1.78
N VAL A 206 -23.17 19.71 -2.41
CA VAL A 206 -23.37 19.16 -3.77
C VAL A 206 -24.53 18.15 -3.85
N LYS A 207 -24.94 17.54 -2.73
CA LYS A 207 -26.04 16.55 -2.68
C LYS A 207 -27.38 17.14 -2.25
N ALA A 208 -27.41 18.37 -1.74
CA ALA A 208 -28.59 18.98 -1.16
C ALA A 208 -29.52 19.61 -2.21
N GLU A 209 -29.09 19.67 -3.47
CA GLU A 209 -29.85 20.10 -4.65
C GLU A 209 -30.26 18.90 -5.52
#